data_AF-A0A975WEN2-F1
#
_entry.id   AF-A0A975WEN2-F1
#
_cell.length_a   1.000
_cell.length_b   1.000
_cell.length_c   1.000
_cell.angle_alpha   90.00
_cell.angle_beta   90.00
_cell.angle_gamma   90.00
#
_symmetry.space_group_name_H-M   'P 1'
#
loop_
_entity.id
_entity.type
_entity.pdbx_description
1 polymer ?
#
loop_
_entity_poly.entity_id
_entity_poly.type
_entity_poly.pdbx_seq_one_letter_code
_entity_poly.pdbx_strand_id
1 'polypeptide(L)'
;MGNEKLKLAHQGQPSPQRRGRSAMSRWAKPQHKAAARMMGYCLTLGTSGGWVGFSQWAKVRLAPEERAALAFMALRSLDHETACMTADAALGFEQSEAA
;
A
#
# COMPACT_ATOMS: atom_id res chain seq x y z
N MET A 1 25.58 -8.14 55.67
CA MET A 1 24.38 -7.88 54.85
C MET A 1 24.75 -6.89 53.76
N GLY A 2 25.01 -7.36 52.54
CA GLY A 2 25.32 -6.45 51.45
C GLY A 2 25.96 -7.18 50.28
N ASN A 3 25.29 -7.13 49.13
CA ASN A 3 25.82 -7.39 47.79
C ASN A 3 25.59 -8.77 47.15
N GLU A 4 24.67 -9.61 47.64
CA GLU A 4 24.20 -10.78 46.86
C GLU A 4 22.87 -10.54 46.11
N LYS A 5 22.11 -9.49 46.46
CA LYS A 5 20.82 -9.19 45.80
C LYS A 5 20.93 -8.42 44.47
N LEU A 6 22.13 -8.01 44.05
CA LEU A 6 22.33 -7.24 42.81
C LEU A 6 22.67 -8.10 41.58
N LYS A 7 22.83 -9.42 41.72
CA LYS A 7 23.14 -10.33 40.58
C LYS A 7 21.93 -11.09 40.02
N LEU A 8 20.72 -10.85 40.51
CA LEU A 8 19.55 -11.68 40.19
C LEU A 8 18.54 -11.06 39.20
N ALA A 9 18.80 -9.87 38.64
CA ALA A 9 17.80 -9.14 37.84
C ALA A 9 18.14 -8.95 36.34
N HIS A 10 19.01 -9.79 35.76
CA HIS A 10 19.28 -9.73 34.31
C HIS A 10 19.34 -11.09 33.62
N GLN A 11 18.65 -12.10 34.16
CA GLN A 11 18.39 -13.34 33.44
C GLN A 11 17.44 -13.06 32.26
N GLY A 12 18.05 -12.92 31.08
CA GLY A 12 17.49 -13.36 29.80
C GLY A 12 16.17 -12.73 29.39
N GLN A 13 16.18 -11.45 28.97
CA GLN A 13 15.21 -11.08 27.93
C GLN A 13 15.48 -11.97 26.71
N PRO A 14 14.48 -12.71 26.19
CA PRO A 14 14.68 -13.45 24.95
C PRO A 14 15.10 -12.44 23.88
N SER A 15 16.22 -12.72 23.21
CA SER A 15 16.67 -11.89 22.10
C SER A 15 15.51 -11.75 21.11
N PRO A 16 15.23 -10.52 20.62
CA PRO A 16 14.11 -10.32 19.71
C PRO A 16 14.30 -11.26 18.53
N GLN A 17 13.41 -12.23 18.42
CA GLN A 17 13.48 -13.24 17.35
C GLN A 17 13.52 -12.48 16.04
N ARG A 18 14.63 -12.63 15.31
CA ARG A 18 14.80 -12.01 13.99
C ARG A 18 13.66 -12.50 13.11
N ARG A 19 12.63 -11.66 12.94
CA ARG A 19 11.51 -11.95 12.05
C ARG A 19 12.10 -12.33 10.70
N GLY A 20 11.74 -13.52 10.22
CA GLY A 20 12.17 -13.99 8.91
C GLY A 20 11.87 -12.93 7.85
N ARG A 21 12.81 -12.74 6.93
CA ARG A 21 12.65 -11.84 5.77
C ARG A 21 11.29 -12.11 5.10
N SER A 22 10.44 -11.08 4.98
CA SER A 22 9.11 -11.20 4.36
C SER A 22 9.21 -11.67 2.91
N ALA A 23 8.12 -12.25 2.38
CA ALA A 23 8.04 -12.64 0.97
C ALA A 23 8.41 -11.48 0.04
N MET A 24 7.95 -10.27 0.35
CA MET A 24 8.34 -9.04 -0.37
C MET A 24 9.85 -8.81 -0.34
N SER A 25 10.49 -8.93 0.82
CA SER A 25 11.94 -8.69 0.91
C SER A 25 12.76 -9.73 0.14
N ARG A 26 12.31 -10.99 0.09
CA ARG A 26 12.99 -12.12 -0.58
C ARG A 26 12.76 -12.17 -2.08
N TRP A 27 11.54 -11.92 -2.54
CA TRP A 27 11.11 -12.27 -3.91
C TRP A 27 10.58 -11.10 -4.74
N ALA A 28 10.14 -10.01 -4.12
CA ALA A 28 9.55 -8.93 -4.88
C ALA A 28 10.59 -8.16 -5.69
N LYS A 29 10.23 -7.85 -6.94
CA LYS A 29 11.04 -7.00 -7.81
C LYS A 29 11.16 -5.59 -7.20
N PRO A 30 12.23 -4.83 -7.51
CA PRO A 30 12.40 -3.47 -7.00
C PRO A 30 11.19 -2.57 -7.25
N GLN A 31 10.55 -2.68 -8.43
CA GLN A 31 9.34 -1.92 -8.78
C GLN A 31 8.14 -2.27 -7.90
N HIS A 32 7.95 -3.54 -7.53
CA HIS A 32 6.88 -3.97 -6.63
C HIS A 32 7.07 -3.43 -5.22
N LYS A 33 8.33 -3.41 -4.73
CA LYS A 33 8.67 -2.78 -3.44
C LYS A 33 8.45 -1.27 -3.48
N ALA A 34 8.68 -0.63 -4.62
CA ALA A 34 8.42 0.79 -4.80
C ALA A 34 6.92 1.08 -4.87
N ALA A 35 6.12 0.22 -5.52
CA ALA A 35 4.67 0.34 -5.59
C ALA A 35 4.03 0.27 -4.20
N ALA A 36 4.43 -0.71 -3.38
CA ALA A 36 3.95 -0.84 -2.01
C ALA A 36 4.29 0.41 -1.16
N ARG A 37 5.49 0.98 -1.34
CA ARG A 37 5.88 2.23 -0.65
C ARG A 37 5.08 3.42 -1.13
N MET A 38 4.88 3.57 -2.44
CA MET A 38 4.10 4.68 -3.00
C MET A 38 2.64 4.61 -2.54
N MET A 39 2.07 3.40 -2.51
CA MET A 39 0.72 3.18 -1.96
C MET A 39 0.65 3.59 -0.49
N GLY A 40 1.61 3.17 0.34
CA GLY A 40 1.70 3.60 1.73
C GLY A 40 1.84 5.13 1.88
N TYR A 41 2.60 5.78 1.00
CA TYR A 41 2.73 7.24 0.98
C TYR A 41 1.40 7.93 0.65
N CYS A 42 0.67 7.46 -0.36
CA CYS A 42 -0.64 8.02 -0.73
C CYS A 42 -1.64 7.90 0.42
N LEU A 43 -1.67 6.73 1.06
CA LEU A 43 -2.51 6.49 2.24
C LEU A 43 -2.12 7.36 3.43
N THR A 44 -0.82 7.60 3.63
CA THR A 44 -0.33 8.47 4.72
C THR A 44 -0.72 9.92 4.50
N LEU A 45 -0.65 10.41 3.26
CA LEU A 45 -1.04 11.77 2.94
C LEU A 45 -2.56 11.97 2.96
N GLY A 46 -3.34 10.98 2.52
CA GLY A 46 -4.80 11.06 2.50
C GLY A 46 -5.38 12.14 1.58
N THR A 47 -4.58 12.70 0.67
CA THR A 47 -4.98 13.79 -0.24
C THR A 47 -5.08 13.32 -1.69
N SER A 48 -5.96 13.97 -2.47
CA SER A 48 -6.11 13.72 -3.91
C SER A 48 -4.79 13.92 -4.68
N GLY A 49 -3.98 14.91 -4.30
CA GLY A 49 -2.67 15.18 -4.92
C GLY A 49 -1.69 14.00 -4.82
N GLY A 50 -1.71 13.26 -3.71
CA GLY A 50 -0.91 12.03 -3.55
C GLY A 50 -1.29 10.96 -4.59
N TRP A 51 -2.59 10.79 -4.81
CA TRP A 51 -3.14 9.82 -5.76
C TRP A 51 -2.92 10.21 -7.22
N VAL A 52 -2.92 11.51 -7.55
CA VAL A 52 -2.55 12.00 -8.91
C VAL A 52 -1.10 11.63 -9.24
N GLY A 53 -0.17 11.86 -8.30
CA GLY A 53 1.23 11.45 -8.45
C GLY A 53 1.40 9.94 -8.60
N PHE A 54 0.59 9.15 -7.89
CA PHE A 54 0.57 7.69 -8.00
C PHE A 54 0.20 7.22 -9.41
N SER A 55 -0.80 7.81 -10.04
CA SER A 55 -1.21 7.43 -11.41
C SER A 55 -0.05 7.56 -12.41
N GLN A 56 0.66 8.68 -12.39
CA GLN A 56 1.83 8.92 -13.26
C GLN A 56 2.97 7.95 -12.94
N TRP A 57 3.26 7.75 -11.65
CA TRP A 57 4.29 6.81 -11.21
C TRP A 57 3.97 5.37 -11.65
N ALA A 58 2.72 4.93 -11.47
CA ALA A 58 2.25 3.60 -11.85
C ALA A 58 2.36 3.39 -13.37
N LYS A 59 2.07 4.43 -14.18
CA LYS A 59 2.22 4.38 -15.64
C LYS A 59 3.65 4.02 -16.08
N VAL A 60 4.65 4.53 -15.37
CA VAL A 60 6.07 4.34 -15.68
C VAL A 60 6.64 3.04 -15.10
N ARG A 61 6.08 2.52 -14.00
CA ARG A 61 6.73 1.46 -13.19
C ARG A 61 5.97 0.14 -13.13
N LEU A 62 4.68 0.12 -13.44
CA LEU A 62 3.86 -1.08 -13.45
C LEU A 62 3.51 -1.49 -14.87
N ALA A 63 3.40 -2.80 -15.08
CA ALA A 63 2.90 -3.35 -16.34
C ALA A 63 1.41 -2.97 -16.53
N PRO A 64 0.92 -2.87 -17.78
CA PRO A 64 -0.49 -2.59 -18.05
C PRO A 64 -1.45 -3.54 -17.31
N GLU A 65 -1.12 -4.83 -17.25
CA GLU A 65 -1.91 -5.87 -16.61
C GLU A 65 -1.96 -5.68 -15.10
N GLU A 66 -0.84 -5.27 -14.48
CA GLU A 66 -0.76 -4.98 -13.04
C GLU A 66 -1.65 -3.77 -12.68
N ARG A 67 -1.68 -2.74 -13.54
CA ARG A 67 -2.55 -1.57 -13.35
C ARG A 67 -4.02 -1.91 -13.53
N ALA A 68 -4.34 -2.69 -14.55
CA ALA A 68 -5.71 -3.14 -14.81
C ALA A 68 -6.25 -3.98 -13.64
N ALA A 69 -5.45 -4.92 -13.14
CA ALA A 69 -5.82 -5.75 -11.99
C ALA A 69 -6.03 -4.89 -10.73
N LEU A 70 -5.17 -3.90 -10.48
CA LEU A 70 -5.32 -2.97 -9.36
C LEU A 70 -6.61 -2.15 -9.47
N ALA A 71 -6.88 -1.55 -10.63
CA ALA A 71 -8.09 -0.76 -10.87
C ALA A 71 -9.36 -1.60 -10.71
N PHE A 72 -9.37 -2.80 -11.30
CA PHE A 72 -10.48 -3.74 -11.17
C PHE A 72 -10.75 -4.12 -9.71
N MET A 73 -9.71 -4.47 -8.96
CA MET A 73 -9.88 -4.85 -7.56
C MET A 73 -10.25 -3.68 -6.66
N ALA A 74 -9.77 -2.47 -6.95
CA ALA A 74 -10.20 -1.27 -6.25
C ALA A 74 -11.70 -1.01 -6.46
N LEU A 75 -12.19 -1.07 -7.70
CA LEU A 75 -13.62 -0.92 -8.01
C LEU A 75 -14.47 -2.00 -7.33
N ARG A 76 -14.01 -3.26 -7.33
CA ARG A 76 -14.66 -4.40 -6.66
C ARG A 76 -14.77 -4.27 -5.14
N SER A 77 -14.02 -3.36 -4.53
CA SER A 77 -14.06 -3.11 -3.09
C SER A 77 -15.08 -2.04 -2.67
N LEU A 78 -15.66 -1.33 -3.63
CA LEU A 78 -16.68 -0.30 -3.43
C LEU A 78 -18.09 -0.91 -3.58
N ASP A 79 -19.10 -0.21 -3.05
CA ASP A 79 -20.48 -0.50 -3.43
C ASP A 79 -20.72 -0.16 -4.92
N HIS A 80 -21.81 -0.69 -5.48
CA HIS A 80 -22.08 -0.61 -6.92
C HIS A 80 -22.17 0.83 -7.43
N GLU A 81 -22.87 1.71 -6.71
CA GLU A 81 -23.07 3.09 -7.12
C GLU A 81 -21.75 3.86 -7.10
N THR A 82 -21.00 3.77 -6.01
CA THR A 82 -19.68 4.41 -5.89
C THR A 82 -18.70 3.87 -6.93
N ALA A 83 -18.74 2.56 -7.23
CA ALA A 83 -17.89 1.95 -8.26
C ALA A 83 -18.20 2.53 -9.66
N CYS A 84 -19.47 2.64 -10.03
CA CYS A 84 -19.90 3.23 -11.30
C CYS A 84 -19.48 4.70 -11.39
N MET A 85 -19.83 5.51 -10.40
CA MET A 85 -19.45 6.94 -10.36
C MET A 85 -17.94 7.14 -10.44
N THR A 86 -17.16 6.30 -9.75
CA THR A 86 -15.69 6.36 -9.77
C THR A 86 -15.14 5.98 -11.14
N ALA A 87 -15.70 4.95 -11.78
CA ALA A 87 -15.29 4.53 -13.12
C ALA A 87 -15.60 5.61 -14.15
N ASP A 88 -16.80 6.19 -14.13
CA ASP A 88 -17.21 7.25 -15.05
C ASP A 88 -16.33 8.50 -14.89
N ALA A 89 -16.09 8.92 -13.65
CA ALA A 89 -15.19 10.04 -13.36
C ALA A 89 -13.75 9.78 -13.83
N ALA A 90 -13.25 8.54 -13.72
CA ALA A 90 -11.91 8.17 -14.17
C ALA A 90 -11.80 8.09 -15.70
N LEU A 91 -12.89 7.72 -16.38
CA LEU A 91 -12.96 7.59 -17.84
C LEU A 91 -13.32 8.92 -18.53
N GLY A 92 -13.79 9.91 -17.77
CA GLY A 92 -14.24 11.19 -18.32
C GLY A 92 -15.62 11.10 -18.98
N PHE A 93 -16.43 10.11 -18.60
CA PHE A 93 -17.85 10.07 -18.96
C PHE A 93 -18.59 11.06 -18.05
N GLU A 94 -18.44 12.36 -18.32
CA GLU A 94 -19.42 13.33 -17.84
C GLU A 94 -20.75 13.03 -18.52
N GLN A 95 -21.86 13.20 -17.81
CA GLN A 95 -23.24 12.96 -18.24
C GLN A 95 -23.58 13.76 -19.51
N SER A 96 -23.16 13.26 -20.66
CA SER A 96 -23.57 13.67 -21.99
C SER A 96 -24.92 13.03 -22.31
N GLU A 97 -25.98 13.44 -21.61
CA GLU A 97 -27.38 13.36 -22.08
C GLU A 97 -28.33 13.92 -21.01
N ALA A 98 -28.33 15.24 -20.88
CA ALA A 98 -29.44 16.01 -20.32
C ALA A 98 -29.61 17.30 -21.14
N ALA A 99 -29.87 17.14 -22.44
CA ALA A 99 -30.23 18.21 -23.37
C ALA A 99 -31.46 17.78 -24.17
#